data_AF-A0A7S0TTQ3-F1
#
_entry.id   AF-A0A7S0TTQ3-F1
#
_cell.length_a   1.000
_cell.length_b   1.000
_cell.length_c   1.000
_cell.angle_alpha   90.00
_cell.angle_beta   90.00
_cell.angle_gamma   90.00
#
_symmetry.space_group_name_H-M   'P 1'
#
loop_
_entity.id
_entity.type
_entity.pdbx_description
1 polymer ?
#
loop_
_entity_poly.entity_id
_entity_poly.type
_entity_poly.pdbx_seq_one_letter_code
_entity_poly.pdbx_strand_id
1 'polypeptide(L)'
;NNEIYPPPPRSSVSLPPAAKESLPSFTSSTMSKTFTLKHPGGCSGMFWRDAPTPELKKSESGNKPDWPKNGAVLKGEVHEIDKPVQGCTKWLKVVEYCQAGSSKWEPTPNCWMQFEQGGLLLHEKA
;
A
#
# COMPACT_ATOMS: atom_id res chain seq x y z
N ASN A 1 48.86 44.98 -37.76
CA ASN A 1 47.46 44.75 -37.32
C ASN A 1 47.35 43.41 -36.65
N ASN A 2 47.08 43.40 -35.34
CA ASN A 2 46.30 42.35 -34.67
C ASN A 2 45.83 42.95 -33.34
N GLU A 3 44.61 43.50 -33.36
CA GLU A 3 43.98 44.21 -32.26
C GLU A 3 43.58 43.23 -31.15
N ILE A 4 44.03 43.53 -29.94
CA ILE A 4 43.72 42.82 -28.70
C ILE A 4 42.35 43.30 -28.23
N TYR A 5 41.31 42.47 -28.39
CA TYR A 5 39.99 42.74 -27.80
C TYR A 5 39.93 42.12 -26.39
N PRO A 6 39.55 42.90 -25.35
CA PRO A 6 39.31 42.34 -24.02
C PRO A 6 38.01 41.52 -24.01
N PRO A 7 37.93 40.45 -23.19
CA PRO A 7 36.70 39.66 -23.07
C PRO A 7 35.58 40.47 -22.38
N PRO A 8 34.30 40.22 -22.71
CA PRO A 8 33.17 40.92 -22.11
C PRO A 8 33.00 40.57 -20.61
N PRO A 9 32.38 41.47 -19.83
CA PRO A 9 32.13 41.24 -18.41
C PRO A 9 31.16 40.07 -18.22
N ARG A 10 31.53 39.12 -17.35
CA ARG A 10 30.67 38.02 -16.90
C ARG A 10 29.42 38.60 -16.23
N SER A 11 28.30 38.61 -16.94
CA SER A 11 26.99 38.77 -16.34
C SER A 11 26.78 37.65 -15.32
N SER A 12 26.64 38.02 -14.05
CA SER A 12 26.20 37.15 -12.96
C SER A 12 24.83 36.57 -13.30
N VAL A 13 24.82 35.36 -13.86
CA VAL A 13 23.61 34.53 -13.92
C VAL A 13 23.31 34.10 -12.50
N SER A 14 22.32 34.76 -11.89
CA SER A 14 21.70 34.27 -10.66
C SER A 14 21.07 32.92 -10.97
N LEU A 15 21.71 31.85 -10.51
CA LEU A 15 21.12 30.52 -10.43
C LEU A 15 19.86 30.61 -9.57
N PRO A 16 18.67 30.19 -10.05
CA PRO A 16 17.55 29.99 -9.16
C PRO A 16 17.91 28.89 -8.15
N PRO A 17 17.54 29.04 -6.87
CA PRO A 17 17.78 28.01 -5.86
C PRO A 17 16.96 26.77 -6.22
N ALA A 18 17.67 25.66 -6.45
CA ALA A 18 17.20 24.28 -6.36
C ALA A 18 15.74 24.08 -6.78
N ALA A 19 15.54 23.84 -8.07
CA ALA A 19 14.44 22.98 -8.50
C ALA A 19 14.61 21.66 -7.75
N LYS A 20 13.88 21.52 -6.64
CA LYS A 20 13.57 20.23 -6.05
C LYS A 20 12.97 19.44 -7.19
N GLU A 21 13.71 18.47 -7.70
CA GLU A 21 13.18 17.42 -8.55
C GLU A 21 11.95 16.89 -7.84
N SER A 22 10.78 17.35 -8.31
CA SER A 22 9.52 16.72 -8.04
C SER A 22 9.65 15.32 -8.61
N LEU A 23 10.08 14.39 -7.75
CA LEU A 23 9.62 13.02 -7.83
C LEU A 23 8.13 13.07 -8.18
N PRO A 24 7.64 12.22 -9.10
CA PRO A 24 6.21 12.13 -9.31
C PRO A 24 5.61 11.88 -7.94
N SER A 25 4.94 12.91 -7.43
CA SER A 25 4.13 12.81 -6.24
C SER A 25 3.00 11.91 -6.69
N PHE A 26 3.22 10.61 -6.56
CA PHE A 26 2.18 9.61 -6.58
C PHE A 26 1.35 9.95 -5.34
N THR A 27 0.48 10.95 -5.49
CA THR A 27 -0.59 11.29 -4.58
C THR A 27 -1.64 10.18 -4.69
N SER A 28 -1.19 8.94 -4.52
CA SER A 28 -2.05 7.94 -3.93
C SER A 28 -2.22 8.42 -2.50
N SER A 29 -3.25 9.25 -2.29
CA SER A 29 -3.91 9.31 -1.00
C SER A 29 -4.41 7.90 -0.76
N THR A 30 -3.53 7.02 -0.30
CA THR A 30 -3.88 5.66 0.05
C THR A 30 -4.60 5.77 1.37
N MET A 31 -5.86 6.19 1.30
CA MET A 31 -6.74 6.26 2.45
C MET A 31 -6.83 4.84 2.99
N SER A 32 -6.22 4.63 4.16
CA SER A 32 -6.25 3.35 4.83
C SER A 32 -7.70 3.10 5.23
N LYS A 33 -8.35 2.16 4.57
CA LYS A 33 -9.73 1.79 4.83
C LYS A 33 -9.79 0.68 5.86
N THR A 34 -10.85 0.69 6.65
CA THR A 34 -11.10 -0.31 7.68
C THR A 34 -12.17 -1.27 7.18
N PHE A 35 -11.89 -2.57 7.29
CA PHE A 35 -12.76 -3.64 6.86
C PHE A 35 -12.97 -4.63 8.00
N THR A 36 -14.12 -5.27 8.05
CA THR A 36 -14.38 -6.37 8.97
C THR A 36 -14.36 -7.67 8.17
N LEU A 37 -13.54 -8.62 8.62
CA LEU A 37 -13.49 -9.96 8.07
C LEU A 37 -14.78 -10.69 8.45
N LYS A 38 -15.61 -11.05 7.47
CA LYS A 38 -16.75 -11.94 7.67
C LYS A 38 -16.70 -13.03 6.61
N HIS A 39 -16.31 -14.23 7.02
CA HIS A 39 -16.26 -15.34 6.08
C HIS A 39 -17.67 -15.94 5.89
N PRO A 40 -18.19 -16.05 4.65
CA PRO A 40 -19.43 -16.74 4.36
C PRO A 40 -19.19 -18.26 4.35
N GLY A 41 -19.72 -18.96 5.36
CA GLY A 41 -19.45 -20.39 5.59
C GLY A 41 -18.58 -20.56 6.84
N GLY A 42 -18.83 -21.61 7.63
CA GLY A 42 -18.32 -21.82 9.00
C GLY A 42 -16.81 -21.91 9.20
N CYS A 43 -16.00 -21.36 8.29
CA CYS A 43 -14.58 -21.12 8.48
C CYS A 43 -14.36 -20.12 9.63
N SER A 44 -13.51 -20.51 10.58
CA SER A 44 -13.22 -19.72 11.78
C SER A 44 -12.29 -18.52 11.55
N GLY A 45 -11.72 -18.38 10.36
CA GLY A 45 -10.78 -17.31 10.01
C GLY A 45 -10.27 -17.43 8.57
N MET A 46 -9.34 -16.54 8.20
CA MET A 46 -8.76 -16.49 6.87
C MET A 46 -7.23 -16.38 6.96
N PHE A 47 -6.51 -17.22 6.22
CA PHE A 47 -5.05 -17.16 6.19
C PHE A 47 -4.56 -15.89 5.49
N TRP A 48 -3.49 -15.29 6.02
CA TRP A 48 -2.80 -14.19 5.35
C TRP A 48 -2.32 -14.62 3.98
N ARG A 49 -2.64 -13.81 2.96
CA ARG A 49 -2.10 -14.00 1.63
C ARG A 49 -0.83 -13.19 1.46
N ASP A 50 0.03 -13.66 0.56
CA ASP A 50 1.13 -12.86 0.05
C ASP A 50 0.62 -11.84 -0.96
N ALA A 51 1.47 -10.87 -1.29
CA ALA A 51 1.14 -9.86 -2.28
C ALA A 51 0.72 -10.53 -3.60
N PRO A 52 -0.35 -10.02 -4.25
CA PRO A 52 -0.83 -10.59 -5.51
C PRO A 52 0.19 -10.42 -6.64
N THR A 53 1.03 -9.38 -6.57
CA THR A 53 2.09 -9.11 -7.52
C THR A 53 3.45 -9.04 -6.83
N PRO A 54 4.53 -9.48 -7.50
CA PRO A 54 5.88 -9.40 -6.95
C PRO A 54 6.35 -7.95 -6.75
N GLU A 55 5.80 -6.99 -7.50
CA GLU A 55 6.08 -5.55 -7.35
C GLU A 55 5.51 -4.97 -6.05
N LEU A 56 4.34 -5.47 -5.62
CA LEU A 56 3.72 -5.11 -4.36
C LEU A 56 4.28 -5.89 -3.17
N LYS A 57 4.98 -6.99 -3.44
CA LYS A 57 5.74 -7.74 -2.45
C LYS A 57 6.95 -6.91 -2.03
N LYS A 58 6.75 -5.96 -1.12
CA LYS A 58 7.88 -5.34 -0.44
C LYS A 58 8.67 -6.43 0.27
N SER A 59 10.00 -6.32 0.21
CA SER A 59 10.95 -7.23 0.86
C SER A 59 10.92 -7.12 2.40
N GLU A 60 9.76 -6.86 2.99
CA GLU A 60 9.55 -6.92 4.42
C GLU A 60 9.34 -8.39 4.80
N SER A 61 10.45 -9.05 5.13
CA SER A 61 10.46 -10.29 5.91
C SER A 61 10.10 -9.93 7.35
N GLY A 62 8.83 -9.67 7.60
CA GLY A 62 8.28 -9.56 8.95
C GLY A 62 7.66 -10.88 9.37
N ASN A 63 7.75 -11.22 10.66
CA ASN A 63 6.93 -12.29 11.22
C ASN A 63 5.46 -11.95 10.95
N LYS A 64 4.78 -12.79 10.16
CA LYS A 64 3.34 -12.63 9.94
C LYS A 64 2.65 -12.93 11.28
N PRO A 65 1.80 -12.03 11.79
CA PRO A 65 1.09 -12.27 13.04
C PRO A 65 0.00 -13.34 12.84
N ASP A 66 -0.70 -13.71 13.91
CA ASP A 66 -1.78 -14.71 13.85
C ASP A 66 -2.84 -14.37 12.80
N TRP A 67 -3.39 -15.39 12.13
CA TRP A 67 -4.41 -15.17 11.12
C TRP A 67 -5.69 -14.54 11.73
N PRO A 68 -6.36 -13.63 10.99
CA PRO A 68 -7.55 -12.97 11.47
C PRO A 68 -8.70 -13.96 11.56
N LYS A 69 -9.35 -13.99 12.72
CA LYS A 69 -10.57 -14.77 12.96
C LYS A 69 -11.78 -14.08 12.38
N ASN A 70 -12.86 -14.82 12.16
CA ASN A 70 -14.13 -14.25 11.73
C ASN A 70 -14.59 -13.16 12.73
N GLY A 71 -14.91 -11.96 12.23
CA GLY A 71 -15.19 -10.77 13.01
C GLY A 71 -13.98 -9.87 13.32
N ALA A 72 -12.76 -10.26 12.90
CA ALA A 72 -11.58 -9.40 13.04
C ALA A 72 -11.70 -8.17 12.15
N VAL A 73 -11.12 -7.06 12.62
CA VAL A 73 -11.10 -5.79 11.89
C VAL A 73 -9.72 -5.61 11.27
N LEU A 74 -9.69 -5.33 9.98
CA LEU A 74 -8.49 -5.20 9.16
C LEU A 74 -8.42 -3.76 8.68
N LYS A 75 -7.31 -3.09 8.89
CA LYS A 75 -7.07 -1.73 8.41
C LYS A 75 -5.93 -1.76 7.42
N GLY A 76 -6.18 -1.22 6.23
CA GLY A 76 -5.24 -1.39 5.14
C GLY A 76 -5.49 -0.51 3.94
N GLU A 77 -4.59 -0.65 2.99
CA GLU A 77 -4.60 0.05 1.71
C GLU A 77 -5.27 -0.83 0.66
N VAL A 78 -6.28 -0.30 -0.03
CA VAL A 78 -6.94 -1.02 -1.11
C VAL A 78 -6.13 -0.86 -2.38
N HIS A 79 -5.74 -1.98 -2.96
CA HIS A 79 -5.06 -2.08 -4.24
C HIS A 79 -5.96 -2.82 -5.22
N GLU A 80 -6.31 -2.14 -6.30
CA GLU A 80 -6.93 -2.75 -7.46
C GLU A 80 -5.82 -3.06 -8.47
N ILE A 81 -5.79 -4.29 -8.96
CA ILE A 81 -4.82 -4.77 -9.95
C ILE A 81 -5.55 -5.06 -11.26
N ASP A 82 -4.98 -4.61 -12.38
CA ASP A 82 -5.57 -4.82 -13.71
C ASP A 82 -5.72 -6.29 -14.08
N LYS A 83 -4.78 -7.12 -13.62
CA LYS A 83 -4.77 -8.56 -13.89
C LYS A 83 -5.31 -9.32 -12.67
N PRO A 84 -6.45 -10.01 -12.77
CA PRO A 84 -6.99 -10.77 -11.65
C PRO A 84 -6.02 -11.86 -11.21
N VAL A 85 -5.63 -11.83 -9.93
CA VAL A 85 -4.82 -12.85 -9.29
C VAL A 85 -5.73 -13.66 -8.38
N GLN A 86 -5.72 -14.98 -8.48
CA GLN A 86 -6.63 -15.86 -7.75
C GLN A 86 -8.12 -15.54 -7.96
N GLY A 87 -8.48 -15.02 -9.14
CA GLY A 87 -9.85 -14.61 -9.46
C GLY A 87 -10.29 -13.29 -8.82
N CYS A 88 -9.38 -12.56 -8.16
CA CYS A 88 -9.66 -11.26 -7.54
C CYS A 88 -8.80 -10.15 -8.18
N THR A 89 -9.45 -9.07 -8.61
CA THR A 89 -8.80 -7.82 -9.01
C THR A 89 -8.62 -6.87 -7.84
N LYS A 90 -9.30 -7.09 -6.72
CA LYS A 90 -9.27 -6.20 -5.56
C LYS A 90 -8.62 -6.88 -4.36
N TRP A 91 -7.58 -6.24 -3.86
CA TRP A 91 -6.75 -6.72 -2.77
C TRP A 91 -6.59 -5.64 -1.71
N LEU A 92 -6.61 -6.05 -0.44
CA LEU A 92 -6.34 -5.19 0.69
C LEU A 92 -4.95 -5.52 1.23
N LYS A 93 -4.04 -4.56 1.18
CA LYS A 93 -2.78 -4.62 1.89
C LYS A 93 -3.03 -4.20 3.33
N VAL A 94 -3.08 -5.17 4.22
CA VAL A 94 -3.40 -4.93 5.63
C VAL A 94 -2.15 -4.36 6.28
N VAL A 95 -2.28 -3.19 6.88
CA VAL A 95 -1.20 -2.54 7.64
C VAL A 95 -1.30 -2.93 9.10
N GLU A 96 -2.53 -2.95 9.63
CA GLU A 96 -2.83 -3.32 11.01
C GLU A 96 -4.13 -4.13 11.05
N TYR A 97 -4.26 -5.02 12.02
CA TYR A 97 -5.51 -5.73 12.26
C TYR A 97 -5.80 -5.83 13.75
N CYS A 98 -7.07 -5.96 14.09
CA CYS A 98 -7.57 -6.14 15.43
C CYS A 98 -8.37 -7.44 15.47
N GLN A 99 -7.89 -8.40 16.25
CA GLN A 99 -8.49 -9.73 16.30
C GLN A 99 -9.92 -9.69 16.87
N ALA A 100 -10.80 -10.57 16.38
CA ALA A 100 -12.18 -10.66 16.89
C ALA A 100 -12.20 -10.88 18.41
N GLY A 101 -12.88 -9.98 19.14
CA GLY A 101 -12.93 -10.00 20.61
C GLY A 101 -11.69 -9.43 21.31
N SER A 102 -10.72 -8.92 20.56
CA SER A 102 -9.59 -8.15 21.07
C SER A 102 -9.78 -6.67 20.78
N SER A 103 -9.15 -5.81 21.58
CA SER A 103 -9.04 -4.36 21.32
C SER A 103 -7.63 -3.95 20.91
N LYS A 104 -6.72 -4.92 20.77
CA LYS A 104 -5.32 -4.69 20.42
C LYS A 104 -5.14 -4.75 18.91
N TRP A 105 -4.64 -3.65 18.36
CA TRP A 105 -4.20 -3.59 16.97
C TRP A 105 -2.78 -4.14 16.86
N GLU A 106 -2.62 -5.13 16.01
CA GLU A 106 -1.36 -5.79 15.71
C GLU A 106 -0.93 -5.37 14.30
N PRO A 107 0.33 -4.93 14.10
CA PRO A 107 0.84 -4.58 12.79
C PRO A 107 1.05 -5.85 11.95
N THR A 108 0.64 -5.80 10.68
CA THR A 108 0.72 -6.92 9.74
C THR A 108 1.61 -6.59 8.55
N PRO A 109 2.94 -6.59 8.72
CA PRO A 109 3.83 -6.35 7.59
C PRO A 109 3.62 -7.44 6.53
N ASN A 110 3.49 -7.02 5.28
CA ASN A 110 3.39 -7.91 4.11
C ASN A 110 2.19 -8.89 4.12
N CYS A 111 1.11 -8.53 4.81
CA CYS A 111 -0.11 -9.33 4.82
C CYS A 111 -1.14 -8.76 3.87
N TRP A 112 -1.63 -9.61 2.98
CA TRP A 112 -2.63 -9.26 2.00
C TRP A 112 -3.90 -10.06 2.22
N MET A 113 -5.01 -9.44 1.88
CA MET A 113 -6.33 -10.03 2.00
C MET A 113 -7.12 -9.74 0.74
N GLN A 114 -7.66 -10.77 0.11
CA GLN A 114 -8.58 -10.61 -1.00
C GLN A 114 -9.94 -10.14 -0.50
N PHE A 115 -10.62 -9.32 -1.31
CA PHE A 115 -11.96 -8.84 -0.96
C PHE A 115 -13.02 -9.92 -1.10
N GLU A 116 -12.81 -10.85 -2.01
CA GLU A 116 -13.79 -11.88 -2.36
C GLU A 116 -13.14 -13.27 -2.35
N GLN A 117 -13.87 -14.27 -1.85
CA GLN A 117 -13.45 -15.67 -1.95
C GLN A 117 -14.69 -16.57 -2.03
N GLY A 118 -15.33 -16.60 -3.19
CA GLY A 118 -16.65 -17.25 -3.33
C GLY A 118 -17.78 -16.46 -2.63
N GLY A 119 -17.54 -15.18 -2.32
CA GLY A 119 -18.44 -14.23 -1.66
C GLY A 119 -17.67 -13.05 -1.07
N LEU A 120 -18.39 -11.99 -0.67
CA LEU A 120 -17.81 -10.82 0.02
C LEU A 120 -17.26 -11.25 1.38
N LEU A 121 -15.93 -11.14 1.53
CA LEU A 121 -15.19 -11.54 2.73
C LEU A 121 -14.82 -10.33 3.59
N LEU A 122 -14.51 -9.21 2.94
CA LEU A 122 -14.18 -7.93 3.59
C LEU A 122 -15.36 -6.97 3.48
N HIS A 123 -15.95 -6.64 4.63
CA HIS A 123 -17.03 -5.67 4.71
C HIS A 123 -16.47 -4.32 5.16
N GLU A 124 -16.62 -3.30 4.32
CA GLU A 124 -16.18 -1.95 4.67
C GLU A 124 -16.89 -1.48 5.94
N LYS A 125 -16.10 -1.02 6.91
CA LYS A 125 -16.60 -0.45 8.16
C LYS A 125 -16.61 1.06 7.97
N ALA A 126 -17.80 1.62 7.78
CA ALA A 126 -18.05 3.06 7.72
C ALA A 126 -17.76 3.73 9.07
#